data_AF-A0A265E6C1-F1
#
_entry.id   AF-A0A265E6C1-F1
#
_cell.length_a   1.000
_cell.length_b   1.000
_cell.length_c   1.000
_cell.angle_alpha   90.00
_cell.angle_beta   90.00
_cell.angle_gamma   90.00
#
_symmetry.space_group_name_H-M   'P 1'
#
loop_
_entity.id
_entity.type
_entity.pdbx_description
1 polymer ?
#
loop_
_entity_poly.entity_id
_entity_poly.type
_entity_poly.pdbx_seq_one_letter_code
_entity_poly.pdbx_strand_id
1 'polypeptide(L)'
;MMNLIDQLEVIELTISEASQAPTGQSTARLFTVYKHVLLYLVENDKLSLTSDSEDFWNYIQKYTPGALCRVASYHRKQHQQSPLNYIQEIFHIKENTMDEYRNKESIHL
;
A
#
# COMPACT_ATOMS: atom_id res chain seq x y z
N MET A 1 16.14 3.23 -14.91
CA MET A 1 14.89 3.73 -14.33
C MET A 1 13.92 2.58 -14.39
N MET A 2 13.40 2.14 -13.24
CA MET A 2 12.52 0.97 -13.14
C MET A 2 11.08 1.42 -13.40
N ASN A 3 10.33 0.70 -14.25
CA ASN A 3 8.95 1.06 -14.55
C ASN A 3 7.97 0.40 -13.56
N LEU A 4 6.69 0.74 -13.64
CA LEU A 4 5.67 0.21 -12.73
C LEU A 4 5.31 -1.27 -12.97
N ILE A 5 5.54 -1.81 -14.17
CA ILE A 5 5.42 -3.25 -14.42
C ILE A 5 6.51 -4.02 -13.66
N ASP A 6 7.76 -3.58 -13.76
CA ASP A 6 8.89 -4.18 -13.05
C ASP A 6 8.65 -4.08 -11.53
N GLN A 7 8.13 -2.93 -11.08
CA GLN A 7 7.79 -2.72 -9.68
C GLN A 7 6.68 -3.65 -9.17
N LEU A 8 5.67 -3.93 -9.99
CA LEU A 8 4.61 -4.86 -9.65
C LEU A 8 5.18 -6.28 -9.46
N GLU A 9 6.06 -6.73 -10.35
CA GLU A 9 6.73 -8.03 -10.23
C GLU A 9 7.56 -8.13 -8.95
N VAL A 10 8.32 -7.08 -8.61
CA VAL A 10 9.08 -7.01 -7.35
C VAL A 10 8.16 -7.08 -6.13
N ILE A 11 7.01 -6.40 -6.16
CA ILE A 11 6.03 -6.45 -5.07
C ILE A 11 5.48 -7.87 -4.92
N GLU A 12 5.11 -8.54 -6.02
CA GLU A 12 4.59 -9.90 -5.99
C GLU A 12 5.61 -10.91 -5.47
N LEU A 13 6.86 -10.80 -5.91
CA LEU A 13 7.96 -11.62 -5.40
C LEU A 13 8.15 -11.39 -3.90
N THR A 14 8.17 -10.13 -3.46
CA THR A 14 8.33 -9.78 -2.04
C THR A 14 7.22 -10.37 -1.19
N ILE A 15 5.96 -10.34 -1.64
CA ILE A 15 4.84 -10.96 -0.94
C ILE A 15 5.05 -12.48 -0.84
N SER A 16 5.43 -13.11 -1.94
CA SER A 16 5.66 -14.56 -2.01
C SER A 16 6.73 -15.00 -1.03
N GLU A 17 7.91 -14.38 -1.08
CA GLU A 17 9.04 -14.71 -0.20
C GLU A 17 8.73 -14.41 1.26
N ALA A 18 8.15 -13.25 1.56
CA ALA A 18 7.80 -12.86 2.92
C ALA A 18 6.72 -13.77 3.53
N SER A 19 5.81 -14.31 2.72
CA SER A 19 4.79 -15.25 3.20
C SER A 19 5.36 -16.61 3.61
N GLN A 20 6.53 -16.99 3.06
CA GLN A 20 7.23 -18.22 3.43
C GLN A 20 8.20 -18.04 4.60
N ALA A 21 8.63 -16.80 4.87
CA ALA A 21 9.55 -16.50 5.96
C ALA A 21 8.84 -16.51 7.33
N PRO A 22 9.42 -17.13 8.38
CA PRO A 22 8.82 -17.16 9.72
C PRO A 22 8.46 -15.78 10.30
N THR A 23 9.20 -14.75 9.94
CA THR A 23 9.02 -13.36 10.41
C THR A 23 8.50 -12.42 9.32
N GLY A 24 8.19 -12.92 8.13
CA GLY A 24 7.85 -12.07 6.97
C GLY A 24 6.39 -11.64 6.90
N GLN A 25 5.54 -12.06 7.83
CA GLN A 25 4.10 -11.77 7.78
C GLN A 25 3.78 -10.26 7.75
N SER A 26 4.53 -9.43 8.47
CA SER A 26 4.35 -7.98 8.44
C SER A 26 4.67 -7.41 7.07
N THR A 27 5.80 -7.82 6.49
CA THR A 27 6.21 -7.45 5.13
C THR A 27 5.17 -7.89 4.10
N ALA A 28 4.70 -9.14 4.17
CA ALA A 28 3.67 -9.65 3.27
C ALA A 28 2.39 -8.82 3.32
N ARG A 29 1.93 -8.43 4.52
CA ARG A 29 0.75 -7.55 4.69
C ARG A 29 0.97 -6.18 4.06
N LEU A 30 2.12 -5.55 4.36
CA LEU A 30 2.43 -4.21 3.84
C LEU A 30 2.52 -4.20 2.31
N PHE A 31 3.25 -5.14 1.72
CA PHE A 31 3.39 -5.23 0.27
C PHE A 31 2.08 -5.65 -0.41
N THR A 32 1.21 -6.42 0.25
CA THR A 32 -0.15 -6.69 -0.25
C THR A 32 -0.96 -5.39 -0.36
N VAL A 33 -0.86 -4.49 0.62
CA VAL A 33 -1.49 -3.16 0.53
C VAL A 33 -0.92 -2.40 -0.68
N TYR A 34 0.40 -2.35 -0.82
CA TYR A 34 1.06 -1.63 -1.92
C TYR A 34 0.65 -2.18 -3.29
N LYS A 35 0.58 -3.50 -3.46
CA LYS A 35 0.07 -4.14 -4.68
C LYS A 35 -1.29 -3.60 -5.08
N HIS A 36 -2.24 -3.59 -4.15
CA HIS A 36 -3.60 -3.17 -4.45
C HIS A 36 -3.75 -1.65 -4.64
N VAL A 37 -2.89 -0.85 -3.99
CA VAL A 37 -2.83 0.59 -4.26
C VAL A 37 -2.29 0.83 -5.67
N LEU A 38 -1.22 0.14 -6.08
CA LEU A 38 -0.66 0.27 -7.43
C LEU A 38 -1.71 -0.10 -8.48
N LEU A 39 -2.37 -1.26 -8.34
CA LEU A 39 -3.42 -1.70 -9.25
C LEU A 39 -4.58 -0.69 -9.31
N TYR A 40 -5.02 -0.18 -8.16
CA TYR A 40 -6.04 0.87 -8.12
C TYR A 40 -5.64 2.12 -8.90
N LEU A 41 -4.40 2.60 -8.73
CA LEU A 41 -3.93 3.81 -9.42
C LEU A 41 -3.83 3.59 -10.93
N VAL A 42 -3.41 2.39 -11.36
CA VAL A 42 -3.35 2.03 -12.79
C VAL A 42 -4.76 1.92 -13.38
N GLU A 43 -5.69 1.23 -12.71
CA GLU A 43 -7.07 1.06 -13.18
C GLU A 43 -7.87 2.36 -13.25
N ASN A 44 -7.45 3.40 -12.52
CA ASN A 44 -8.11 4.70 -12.49
C ASN A 44 -7.32 5.80 -13.24
N ASP A 45 -6.43 5.39 -14.16
CA ASP A 45 -5.62 6.27 -15.01
C ASP A 45 -4.81 7.32 -14.23
N LYS A 46 -4.42 7.01 -12.98
CA LYS A 46 -3.59 7.88 -12.14
C LYS A 46 -2.09 7.62 -12.35
N LEU A 47 -1.75 6.40 -12.74
CA LEU A 47 -0.40 5.98 -13.11
C LEU A 47 -0.50 5.06 -14.34
N SER A 48 0.52 5.07 -15.19
CA SER A 48 0.65 4.10 -16.29
C SER A 48 1.64 3.01 -15.90
N LEU A 49 1.44 1.76 -16.30
CA LEU A 49 2.42 0.68 -16.07
C LEU A 49 3.81 0.98 -16.67
N THR A 50 3.87 1.87 -17.67
CA THR A 50 5.11 2.33 -18.29
C THR A 50 5.74 3.55 -17.61
N SER A 51 5.06 4.17 -16.63
CA SER A 51 5.57 5.27 -15.84
C SER A 51 6.72 4.83 -14.94
N ASP A 52 7.49 5.81 -14.46
CA ASP A 52 8.53 5.59 -13.46
C ASP A 52 7.92 5.07 -12.15
N SER A 53 8.56 4.05 -11.58
CA SER A 53 8.23 3.53 -10.25
C SER A 53 8.35 4.57 -9.14
N GLU A 54 9.17 5.61 -9.31
CA GLU A 54 9.34 6.67 -8.31
C GLU A 54 8.02 7.42 -8.02
N ASP A 55 7.16 7.61 -9.03
CA ASP A 55 5.85 8.24 -8.86
C ASP A 55 4.96 7.46 -7.89
N PHE A 56 5.01 6.13 -7.95
CA PHE A 56 4.29 5.27 -7.03
C PHE A 56 4.87 5.38 -5.61
N TRP A 57 6.19 5.37 -5.45
CA TRP A 57 6.81 5.50 -4.14
C TRP A 57 6.54 6.85 -3.49
N ASN A 58 6.57 7.93 -4.27
CA ASN A 58 6.18 9.26 -3.83
C ASN A 58 4.72 9.29 -3.36
N TYR A 59 3.83 8.61 -4.07
CA TYR A 59 2.44 8.44 -3.63
C TYR A 59 2.36 7.71 -2.29
N ILE A 60 3.01 6.54 -2.16
CA ILE A 60 2.99 5.73 -0.93
C ILE A 60 3.52 6.52 0.27
N GLN A 61 4.60 7.28 0.11
CA GLN A 61 5.21 8.06 1.20
C GLN A 61 4.33 9.22 1.70
N LYS A 62 3.40 9.71 0.88
CA LYS A 62 2.50 10.81 1.24
C LYS A 62 1.39 10.38 2.20
N TYR A 63 0.93 9.13 2.12
CA TYR A 63 -0.26 8.66 2.82
C TYR A 63 0.08 7.73 3.98
N THR A 64 -0.79 7.73 4.99
CA THR A 64 -0.64 6.81 6.13
C THR A 64 -0.89 5.36 5.69
N PRO A 65 -0.30 4.36 6.39
CA PRO A 65 -0.62 2.96 6.13
C PRO A 65 -2.13 2.65 6.25
N GLY A 66 -2.84 3.34 7.14
CA GLY A 66 -4.29 3.22 7.26
C GLY A 66 -5.05 3.73 6.03
N ALA A 67 -4.65 4.88 5.47
CA ALA A 67 -5.23 5.41 4.23
C ALA A 67 -4.98 4.50 3.05
N LEU A 68 -3.74 4.01 2.90
CA LEU A 68 -3.38 3.05 1.87
C LEU A 68 -4.17 1.74 2.01
N CYS A 69 -4.36 1.26 3.24
CA CYS A 69 -5.15 0.05 3.51
C CYS A 69 -6.63 0.21 3.15
N ARG A 70 -7.21 1.42 3.32
CA ARG A 70 -8.59 1.72 2.88
C ARG A 70 -8.71 1.65 1.36
N VAL A 71 -7.75 2.22 0.62
CA VAL A 71 -7.71 2.13 -0.85
C VAL A 71 -7.57 0.68 -1.31
N ALA A 72 -6.63 -0.06 -0.72
CA ALA A 72 -6.42 -1.48 -1.03
C ALA A 72 -7.68 -2.32 -0.76
N SER A 73 -8.35 -2.07 0.37
CA SER A 73 -9.62 -2.74 0.73
C SER A 73 -10.74 -2.38 -0.24
N TYR A 74 -10.83 -1.11 -0.66
CA TYR A 74 -11.80 -0.68 -1.67
C TYR A 74 -11.58 -1.38 -3.01
N HIS A 75 -10.34 -1.41 -3.51
CA HIS A 75 -9.99 -2.11 -4.73
C HIS A 75 -10.37 -3.59 -4.67
N ARG A 76 -9.96 -4.30 -3.61
CA ARG A 76 -10.31 -5.72 -3.42
C ARG A 76 -11.81 -5.97 -3.39
N LYS A 77 -12.58 -5.06 -2.75
CA LYS A 77 -14.04 -5.13 -2.71
C LYS A 77 -14.66 -5.00 -4.11
N GLN A 78 -14.17 -4.08 -4.94
CA GLN A 78 -14.66 -3.93 -6.33
C GLN A 78 -14.44 -5.21 -7.16
N HIS A 79 -13.34 -5.92 -6.89
CA HIS A 79 -12.96 -7.17 -7.55
C HIS A 79 -13.44 -8.44 -6.84
N GLN A 80 -14.38 -8.33 -5.88
CA GLN A 80 -14.94 -9.47 -5.13
C GLN A 80 -13.89 -10.36 -4.44
N GLN A 81 -12.74 -9.79 -4.07
CA GLN A 81 -11.67 -10.47 -3.37
C GLN A 81 -11.89 -10.42 -1.85
N SER A 82 -11.39 -11.43 -1.14
CA SER A 82 -11.49 -11.49 0.33
C SER A 82 -10.94 -10.22 1.00
N PRO A 83 -11.57 -9.71 2.07
CA PRO A 83 -11.15 -8.46 2.71
C PRO A 83 -9.76 -8.58 3.38
N LEU A 84 -9.07 -7.44 3.50
CA LEU A 84 -7.84 -7.32 4.29
C LEU A 84 -8.22 -7.22 5.78
N ASN A 85 -8.26 -8.35 6.48
CA ASN A 85 -8.61 -8.41 7.91
C ASN A 85 -7.39 -8.15 8.82
N TYR A 86 -6.64 -7.08 8.55
CA TYR A 86 -5.44 -6.75 9.32
C TYR A 86 -5.83 -6.06 10.63
N ILE A 87 -5.40 -6.61 11.76
CA ILE A 87 -5.76 -6.12 13.10
C ILE A 87 -4.73 -5.11 13.66
N GLN A 88 -3.59 -4.95 12.99
CA GLN A 88 -2.50 -4.09 13.46
C GLN A 88 -2.91 -2.62 13.36
N GLU A 89 -2.71 -1.85 14.44
CA GLU A 89 -3.17 -0.45 14.58
C GLU A 89 -2.73 0.47 13.45
N ILE A 90 -1.53 0.25 12.89
CA ILE A 90 -1.00 1.04 11.77
C ILE A 90 -1.95 1.07 10.55
N PHE A 91 -2.73 0.00 10.34
CA PHE A 91 -3.71 -0.08 9.24
C PHE A 91 -5.06 0.57 9.58
N HIS A 92 -5.23 1.04 10.82
CA HIS A 92 -6.44 1.70 11.33
C HIS A 92 -6.23 3.18 11.65
N ILE A 93 -5.06 3.74 11.30
CA ILE A 93 -4.80 5.18 11.37
C ILE A 93 -5.88 5.92 10.55
N LYS A 94 -6.54 6.89 11.19
CA LYS A 94 -7.70 7.59 10.60
C LYS A 94 -7.28 8.69 9.64
N GLU A 95 -6.16 9.32 9.93
CA GLU A 95 -5.56 10.39 9.14
C GLU A 95 -5.20 9.88 7.75
N ASN A 96 -5.35 10.74 6.74
CA ASN A 96 -5.09 10.36 5.36
C ASN A 96 -3.61 10.50 5.02
N THR A 97 -3.01 11.63 5.39
CA THR A 97 -1.62 11.95 5.05
C THR A 97 -0.67 11.78 6.24
N MET A 98 0.61 11.54 5.96
CA MET A 98 1.65 11.48 6.99
C MET A 98 1.78 12.80 7.76
N ASP A 99 1.50 13.93 7.11
CA ASP A 99 1.55 15.26 7.74
C ASP A 99 0.40 15.47 8.72
N GLU A 100 -0.83 15.09 8.35
CA GLU A 100 -1.98 15.08 9.28
C GLU A 100 -1.68 14.23 10.53
N TYR A 101 -1.12 13.05 10.32
CA TYR A 101 -0.78 12.12 11.40
C TYR A 101 0.26 12.71 12.36
N ARG A 102 1.36 13.25 11.83
CA ARG A 102 2.43 13.89 12.63
C ARG A 102 1.93 15.10 13.42
N ASN A 103 1.08 15.93 12.80
CA ASN A 103 0.51 17.09 13.45
C ASN A 103 -0.38 16.71 14.64
N LYS A 104 -1.12 15.60 14.53
CA LYS A 104 -1.94 15.08 15.62
C LYS A 104 -1.10 14.53 16.76
N GLU A 105 -0.05 13.75 16.47
CA GLU A 105 0.86 13.25 17.52
C GLU A 105 1.53 14.40 18.29
N SER A 106 1.85 15.49 17.58
CA SER A 106 2.47 16.68 18.17
C SER A 106 1.55 17.46 19.12
N ILE A 107 0.22 17.29 19.02
CA ILE A 107 -0.77 17.95 19.90
C ILE A 107 -0.98 17.13 21.19
N HIS A 108 -0.48 15.89 21.26
CA HIS A 108 -0.66 14.98 22.40
C HIS A 108 0.63 14.81 23.24
N LEU A 109 1.64 15.67 23.00
CA LEU A 109 2.86 15.84 23.79
C LEU A 109 2.80 17.17 24.55
#